data_AF-A0A8H3HEU3-F1
#
_entry.id   AF-A0A8H3HEU3-F1
#
_cell.length_a   1.000
_cell.length_b   1.000
_cell.length_c   1.000
_cell.angle_alpha   90.00
_cell.angle_beta   90.00
_cell.angle_gamma   90.00
#
_symmetry.space_group_name_H-M   'P 1'
#
loop_
_entity.id
_entity.type
_entity.pdbx_description
1 polymer ?
#
loop_
_entity_poly.entity_id
_entity_poly.type
_entity_poly.pdbx_seq_one_letter_code
_entity_poly.pdbx_strand_id
1 'polypeptide(L)'
;MCPPLKARETPPDSVHDLRPDDFSVAMAIGDSITAGAFAKGINPDNKNLNWVEWRGVSYAGGGDPGAITMPNLLKHYNSTLVGGAVGYNPGYEICFGSGCPVGPVGWNKTVDVLNAGQSGAYASNLLHEAQDYLAPQVKAMNISESRFKFLSFQV
;
A
#
# COMPACT_ATOMS: atom_id res chain seq x y z
N MET A 1 9.35 14.40 -18.83
CA MET A 1 8.13 13.60 -18.57
C MET A 1 8.40 12.17 -19.02
N CYS A 2 7.88 11.17 -18.31
CA CYS A 2 8.01 9.77 -18.72
C CYS A 2 7.18 9.51 -19.99
N PRO A 3 7.74 8.87 -21.03
CA PRO A 3 7.00 8.59 -22.25
C PRO A 3 5.95 7.50 -22.03
N PRO A 4 4.83 7.50 -22.79
CA PRO A 4 3.84 6.43 -22.72
C PRO A 4 4.43 5.11 -23.20
N LEU A 5 3.93 3.99 -22.65
CA LEU A 5 4.31 2.65 -23.09
C LEU A 5 3.58 2.30 -24.39
N LYS A 6 4.26 1.52 -25.26
CA LYS A 6 3.60 0.94 -26.43
C LYS A 6 2.50 -0.01 -25.96
N ALA A 7 1.30 0.14 -26.53
CA ALA A 7 0.16 -0.72 -26.24
C ALA A 7 0.51 -2.20 -26.45
N ARG A 8 -0.01 -3.05 -25.58
CA ARG A 8 0.23 -4.48 -25.61
C ARG A 8 -0.77 -5.17 -26.54
N GLU A 9 -0.28 -6.05 -27.42
CA GLU A 9 -1.12 -6.87 -28.29
C GLU A 9 -1.72 -8.05 -27.52
N THR A 10 -0.94 -8.64 -26.60
CA THR A 10 -1.36 -9.72 -25.70
C THR A 10 -1.00 -9.40 -24.25
N PRO A 11 -1.85 -9.78 -23.27
CA PRO A 11 -1.47 -9.71 -21.85
C PRO A 11 -0.24 -10.58 -21.55
N PRO A 12 0.59 -10.23 -20.56
CA PRO A 12 1.67 -11.11 -20.12
C PRO A 12 1.10 -12.37 -19.47
N ASP A 13 1.83 -13.48 -19.63
CA ASP A 13 1.56 -14.78 -19.00
C ASP A 13 2.61 -15.13 -17.93
N SER A 14 3.70 -14.37 -17.85
CA SER A 14 4.85 -14.63 -16.99
C SER A 14 5.34 -13.37 -16.27
N VAL A 15 5.85 -13.56 -15.05
CA VAL A 15 6.46 -12.48 -14.25
C VAL A 15 7.73 -11.91 -14.88
N HIS A 16 8.35 -12.63 -15.81
CA HIS A 16 9.56 -12.21 -16.50
C HIS A 16 9.31 -11.19 -17.64
N ASP A 17 8.05 -10.91 -17.96
CA ASP A 17 7.64 -10.02 -19.03
C ASP A 17 6.62 -8.98 -18.52
N LEU A 18 6.76 -8.55 -17.27
CA LEU A 18 5.89 -7.54 -16.67
C LEU A 18 6.38 -6.13 -16.96
N ARG A 19 5.44 -5.26 -17.30
CA ARG A 19 5.62 -3.82 -17.42
C ARG A 19 4.71 -3.10 -16.42
N PRO A 20 4.96 -1.81 -16.13
CA PRO A 20 4.13 -1.05 -15.21
C PRO A 20 2.61 -1.06 -15.51
N ASP A 21 2.21 -1.12 -16.79
CA ASP A 21 0.81 -1.15 -17.22
C ASP A 21 0.12 -2.53 -17.08
N ASP A 22 0.89 -3.57 -16.77
CA ASP A 22 0.36 -4.93 -16.61
C ASP A 22 -0.23 -5.20 -15.23
N PHE A 23 0.08 -4.35 -14.25
CA PHE A 23 -0.46 -4.47 -12.90
C PHE A 23 -1.88 -3.90 -12.81
N SER A 24 -2.77 -4.65 -12.17
CA SER A 24 -4.15 -4.23 -11.89
C SER A 24 -4.33 -3.72 -10.46
N VAL A 25 -3.42 -4.11 -9.56
CA VAL A 25 -3.43 -3.79 -8.13
C VAL A 25 -2.05 -3.36 -7.69
N ALA A 26 -1.97 -2.35 -6.84
CA ALA A 26 -0.78 -2.04 -6.04
C ALA A 26 -1.14 -2.06 -4.56
N MET A 27 -0.43 -2.91 -3.81
CA MET A 27 -0.65 -3.15 -2.39
C MET A 27 0.68 -3.20 -1.64
N ALA A 28 0.65 -3.08 -0.32
CA ALA A 28 1.84 -3.13 0.52
C ALA A 28 1.59 -3.87 1.84
N ILE A 29 2.60 -4.60 2.32
CA ILE A 29 2.70 -5.15 3.68
C ILE A 29 4.03 -4.73 4.28
N GLY A 30 4.07 -4.52 5.60
CA GLY A 30 5.29 -4.13 6.28
C GLY A 30 5.13 -3.43 7.62
N ASP A 31 6.18 -2.72 7.99
CA ASP A 31 6.28 -2.06 9.29
C ASP A 31 5.82 -0.58 9.28
N SER A 32 6.32 0.18 10.27
CA SER A 32 6.08 1.62 10.40
C SER A 32 6.50 2.46 9.18
N ILE A 33 7.52 2.04 8.43
CA ILE A 33 7.96 2.74 7.22
C ILE A 33 6.91 2.55 6.11
N THR A 34 6.40 1.33 5.98
CA THR A 34 5.32 1.00 5.05
C THR A 34 4.03 1.75 5.42
N ALA A 35 3.72 1.87 6.72
CA ALA A 35 2.62 2.70 7.23
C ALA A 35 2.81 4.22 7.02
N GLY A 36 4.03 4.68 6.68
CA GLY A 36 4.33 6.10 6.53
C GLY A 36 4.41 6.85 7.86
N ALA A 37 4.74 6.17 8.95
CA ALA A 37 4.98 6.80 10.24
C ALA A 37 5.98 7.95 10.10
N PHE A 38 5.61 9.13 10.57
CA PHE A 38 6.47 10.33 10.54
C PHE A 38 6.85 10.85 9.14
N ALA A 39 6.27 10.34 8.05
CA ALA A 39 6.82 10.58 6.70
C ALA A 39 6.85 12.05 6.25
N LYS A 40 6.02 12.94 6.82
CA LYS A 40 6.05 14.39 6.53
C LYS A 40 6.92 15.20 7.49
N GLY A 41 7.61 14.55 8.42
CA GLY A 41 8.53 15.20 9.37
C GLY A 41 7.84 16.12 10.35
N ILE A 42 8.55 17.17 10.77
CA ILE A 42 8.09 18.12 11.79
C ILE A 42 7.23 19.21 11.15
N ASN A 43 5.96 19.25 11.55
CA ASN A 43 5.06 20.36 11.34
C ASN A 43 5.17 21.36 12.52
N PRO A 44 5.62 22.61 12.29
CA PRO A 44 5.77 23.60 13.34
C PRO A 44 4.43 24.15 13.84
N ASP A 45 3.42 24.17 12.98
CA ASP A 45 2.11 24.77 13.24
C ASP A 45 1.16 23.80 13.96
N ASN A 46 1.32 22.50 13.73
CA ASN A 46 0.53 21.46 14.39
C ASN A 46 1.39 20.24 14.75
N LYS A 47 1.94 20.24 15.96
CA LYS A 47 2.79 19.17 16.48
C LYS A 47 2.09 17.81 16.59
N ASN A 48 0.75 17.76 16.64
CA ASN A 48 0.04 16.48 16.66
C ASN A 48 0.22 15.72 15.34
N LEU A 49 0.39 16.44 14.22
CA LEU A 49 0.67 15.86 12.91
C LEU A 49 2.08 15.26 12.79
N ASN A 50 2.93 15.46 13.79
CA ASN A 50 4.23 14.82 13.86
C ASN A 50 4.11 13.37 14.30
N TRP A 51 2.99 12.95 14.90
CA TRP A 51 2.84 11.63 15.50
C TRP A 51 1.78 10.77 14.81
N VAL A 52 1.74 10.84 13.48
CA VAL A 52 0.73 10.20 12.63
C VAL A 52 1.38 9.31 11.58
N GLU A 53 0.58 8.40 11.02
CA GLU A 53 0.97 7.54 9.91
C GLU A 53 0.48 8.16 8.61
N TRP A 54 1.38 8.79 7.85
CA TRP A 54 1.10 9.45 6.59
C TRP A 54 0.98 8.44 5.44
N ARG A 55 -0.04 7.59 5.53
CA ARG A 55 -0.36 6.48 4.62
C ARG A 55 -0.29 6.88 3.15
N GLY A 56 -0.88 8.03 2.81
CA GLY A 56 -1.00 8.52 1.44
C GLY A 56 0.33 8.87 0.75
N VAL A 57 1.39 9.17 1.50
CA VAL A 57 2.71 9.52 0.95
C VAL A 57 3.77 8.44 1.17
N SER A 58 3.39 7.31 1.77
CA SER A 58 4.29 6.16 1.92
C SER A 58 4.79 5.70 0.56
N TYR A 59 6.12 5.57 0.38
CA TYR A 59 6.70 5.10 -0.87
C TYR A 59 6.14 3.74 -1.29
N ALA A 60 6.00 2.81 -0.32
CA ALA A 60 5.59 1.44 -0.57
C ALA A 60 4.13 1.32 -1.03
N GLY A 61 3.23 2.11 -0.43
CA GLY A 61 1.79 1.89 -0.53
C GLY A 61 0.92 3.14 -0.62
N GLY A 62 1.47 4.34 -0.73
CA GLY A 62 0.71 5.59 -0.78
C GLY A 62 0.14 5.93 -2.16
N GLY A 63 -0.95 6.67 -2.20
CA GLY A 63 -1.70 7.08 -3.39
C GLY A 63 -2.18 8.52 -3.37
N ASP A 64 -1.66 9.37 -2.47
CA ASP A 64 -2.00 10.80 -2.46
C ASP A 64 -1.56 11.47 -3.77
N PRO A 65 -2.34 12.42 -4.31
CA PRO A 65 -1.96 13.16 -5.51
C PRO A 65 -0.59 13.85 -5.35
N GLY A 66 0.29 13.64 -6.33
CA GLY A 66 1.63 14.25 -6.36
C GLY A 66 2.69 13.54 -5.51
N ALA A 67 2.34 12.51 -4.74
CA ALA A 67 3.31 11.71 -4.00
C ALA A 67 4.09 10.77 -4.96
N ILE A 68 5.41 10.68 -4.79
CA ILE A 68 6.26 9.76 -5.56
C ILE A 68 6.28 8.41 -4.85
N THR A 69 5.32 7.57 -5.18
CA THR A 69 5.08 6.26 -4.54
C THR A 69 4.92 5.17 -5.59
N MET A 70 5.14 3.91 -5.21
CA MET A 70 4.95 2.79 -6.13
C MET A 70 3.54 2.73 -6.74
N PRO A 71 2.43 2.89 -5.97
CA PRO A 71 1.10 2.93 -6.57
C PRO A 71 0.91 4.07 -7.57
N ASN A 72 1.42 5.28 -7.31
CA ASN A 72 1.27 6.41 -8.24
C ASN A 72 2.12 6.25 -9.50
N LEU A 73 3.33 5.70 -9.36
CA LEU A 73 4.20 5.39 -10.50
C LEU A 73 3.56 4.33 -11.42
N LEU A 74 2.89 3.33 -10.86
CA LEU A 74 2.16 2.33 -11.65
C LEU A 74 0.87 2.90 -12.26
N LYS A 75 0.11 3.71 -11.50
CA LYS A 75 -1.11 4.40 -11.99
C LYS A 75 -0.83 5.35 -13.15
N HIS A 76 0.38 5.91 -13.23
CA HIS A 76 0.81 6.72 -14.37
C HIS A 76 0.72 5.92 -15.69
N TYR A 77 1.03 4.63 -15.68
CA TYR A 77 0.99 3.76 -16.86
C TYR A 77 -0.31 2.98 -17.00
N ASN A 78 -1.04 2.74 -15.91
CA ASN A 78 -2.38 2.17 -15.92
C ASN A 78 -3.33 2.94 -14.98
N SER A 79 -4.11 3.86 -15.54
CA SER A 79 -5.05 4.69 -14.77
C SER A 79 -6.22 3.92 -14.14
N THR A 80 -6.42 2.65 -14.51
CA THR A 80 -7.46 1.78 -13.94
C THR A 80 -6.96 0.94 -12.76
N LEU A 81 -5.66 1.03 -12.42
CA LEU A 81 -5.07 0.32 -11.29
C LEU A 81 -5.74 0.75 -9.98
N VAL A 82 -6.08 -0.23 -9.15
CA VAL A 82 -6.65 -0.02 -7.81
C VAL A 82 -5.62 -0.22 -6.70
N GLY A 83 -5.87 0.40 -5.55
CA GLY A 83 -4.95 0.43 -4.42
C GLY A 83 -4.27 1.77 -4.24
N GLY A 84 -3.25 1.81 -3.39
CA GLY A 84 -2.68 3.06 -2.87
C GLY A 84 -3.53 3.66 -1.75
N ALA A 85 -2.95 3.75 -0.56
CA ALA A 85 -3.53 4.39 0.61
C ALA A 85 -3.65 5.91 0.42
N VAL A 86 -4.46 6.57 1.23
CA VAL A 86 -4.73 8.01 1.11
C VAL A 86 -4.65 8.67 2.47
N GLY A 87 -4.25 9.95 2.52
CA GLY A 87 -4.26 10.73 3.75
C GLY A 87 -3.37 10.17 4.86
N TYR A 88 -3.87 10.13 6.09
CA TYR A 88 -3.13 9.68 7.26
C TYR A 88 -4.04 9.11 8.35
N ASN A 89 -3.48 8.26 9.21
CA ASN A 89 -4.11 7.84 10.47
C ASN A 89 -3.57 8.68 11.63
N PRO A 90 -4.44 9.30 12.46
CA PRO A 90 -4.03 10.18 13.56
C PRO A 90 -3.35 9.47 14.74
N GLY A 91 -3.33 8.13 14.74
CA GLY A 91 -2.60 7.31 15.70
C GLY A 91 -1.94 6.14 14.98
N TYR A 92 -1.02 5.47 15.68
CA TYR A 92 -0.30 4.32 15.13
C TYR A 92 -1.16 3.07 15.16
N GLU A 93 -1.19 2.36 14.04
CA GLU A 93 -1.70 1.00 13.98
C GLU A 93 -0.60 0.06 14.46
N ILE A 94 -0.54 -0.11 15.78
CA ILE A 94 0.51 -0.88 16.44
C ILE A 94 0.29 -2.38 16.19
N CYS A 95 1.36 -3.08 15.81
CA CYS A 95 1.38 -4.54 15.81
C CYS A 95 2.75 -5.07 16.25
N PHE A 96 2.94 -5.27 17.56
CA PHE A 96 4.07 -6.03 18.10
C PHE A 96 3.66 -6.75 19.37
N GLY A 97 4.12 -7.99 19.57
CA GLY A 97 3.80 -8.79 20.76
C GLY A 97 2.29 -8.83 21.07
N SER A 98 1.92 -8.53 22.31
CA SER A 98 0.52 -8.45 22.74
C SER A 98 -0.24 -7.23 22.21
N GLY A 99 0.46 -6.27 21.60
CA GLY A 99 -0.13 -5.08 20.99
C GLY A 99 -0.66 -5.31 19.58
N CYS A 100 -0.45 -6.49 18.98
CA CYS A 100 -0.95 -6.80 17.65
C CYS A 100 -2.39 -7.33 17.67
N PRO A 101 -3.36 -6.61 17.09
CA PRO A 101 -4.76 -7.01 17.11
C PRO A 101 -5.02 -8.08 16.04
N VAL A 102 -5.01 -9.36 16.44
CA VAL A 102 -5.26 -10.49 15.52
C VAL A 102 -6.70 -10.46 14.96
N GLY A 103 -6.88 -10.83 13.69
CA GLY A 103 -8.16 -10.78 12.98
C GLY A 103 -8.33 -9.50 12.14
N PRO A 104 -9.53 -9.21 11.61
CA PRO A 104 -9.75 -8.14 10.62
C PRO A 104 -9.85 -6.73 11.25
N VAL A 105 -9.11 -6.49 12.34
CA VAL A 105 -9.14 -5.30 13.19
C VAL A 105 -7.76 -4.65 13.25
N GLY A 106 -7.68 -3.37 13.58
CA GLY A 106 -6.40 -2.65 13.65
C GLY A 106 -5.98 -1.95 12.36
N TRP A 107 -6.90 -1.84 11.39
CA TRP A 107 -6.74 -1.03 10.19
C TRP A 107 -7.92 -0.09 9.96
N ASN A 108 -7.64 1.10 9.47
CA ASN A 108 -8.59 2.05 8.92
C ASN A 108 -8.71 1.87 7.40
N LYS A 109 -9.61 0.96 6.97
CA LYS A 109 -9.88 0.64 5.55
C LYS A 109 -10.10 1.85 4.63
N THR A 110 -10.61 2.97 5.16
CA THR A 110 -10.86 4.18 4.35
C THR A 110 -9.58 4.95 4.00
N VAL A 111 -8.56 4.85 4.85
CA VAL A 111 -7.26 5.51 4.70
C VAL A 111 -6.24 4.53 4.13
N ASP A 112 -6.16 3.33 4.69
CA ASP A 112 -5.14 2.33 4.37
C ASP A 112 -5.34 1.70 2.99
N VAL A 113 -6.60 1.51 2.57
CA VAL A 113 -6.98 0.90 1.29
C VAL A 113 -6.34 -0.48 1.09
N LEU A 114 -5.15 -0.55 0.50
CA LEU A 114 -4.37 -1.77 0.29
C LEU A 114 -2.94 -1.66 0.83
N ASN A 115 -2.70 -0.76 1.77
CA ASN A 115 -1.47 -0.66 2.54
C ASN A 115 -1.72 -1.22 3.94
N ALA A 116 -1.32 -2.47 4.16
CA ALA A 116 -1.54 -3.19 5.40
C ALA A 116 -0.45 -2.95 6.45
N GLY A 117 0.58 -2.15 6.15
CA GLY A 117 1.73 -2.03 7.04
C GLY A 117 1.31 -1.55 8.43
N GLN A 118 1.91 -2.08 9.47
CA GLN A 118 1.59 -1.74 10.86
C GLN A 118 2.86 -1.35 11.62
N SER A 119 2.75 -0.31 12.44
CA SER A 119 3.88 0.20 13.21
C SER A 119 4.35 -0.84 14.25
N GLY A 120 5.63 -1.21 14.15
CA GLY A 120 6.27 -2.21 15.02
C GLY A 120 6.16 -3.66 14.52
N ALA A 121 5.53 -3.90 13.37
CA ALA A 121 5.43 -5.25 12.79
C ALA A 121 6.81 -5.87 12.51
N TYR A 122 6.91 -7.18 12.77
CA TYR A 122 8.05 -8.02 12.41
C TYR A 122 7.68 -8.98 11.28
N ALA A 123 8.66 -9.71 10.75
CA ALA A 123 8.42 -10.76 9.74
C ALA A 123 7.36 -11.79 10.18
N SER A 124 7.23 -12.06 11.49
CA SER A 124 6.20 -12.95 12.04
C SER A 124 4.77 -12.40 11.95
N ASN A 125 4.60 -11.09 11.75
CA ASN A 125 3.31 -10.41 11.66
C ASN A 125 2.78 -10.31 10.22
N LEU A 126 3.65 -10.47 9.22
CA LEU A 126 3.29 -10.26 7.81
C LEU A 126 2.20 -11.20 7.31
N LEU A 127 2.14 -12.43 7.86
CA LEU A 127 1.08 -13.36 7.50
C LEU A 127 -0.29 -12.84 7.96
N HIS A 128 -0.35 -12.20 9.12
CA HIS A 128 -1.56 -11.56 9.64
C HIS A 128 -1.99 -10.39 8.75
N GLU A 129 -1.07 -9.50 8.36
CA GLU A 129 -1.36 -8.41 7.41
C GLU A 129 -1.92 -8.93 6.07
N ALA A 130 -1.31 -10.00 5.54
CA ALA A 130 -1.73 -10.60 4.27
C ALA A 130 -3.09 -11.31 4.38
N GLN A 131 -3.29 -12.14 5.40
CA GLN A 131 -4.46 -13.01 5.53
C GLN A 131 -5.68 -12.29 6.10
N ASP A 132 -5.48 -11.45 7.11
CA ASP A 132 -6.60 -10.85 7.86
C ASP A 132 -7.05 -9.52 7.25
N TYR A 133 -6.17 -8.83 6.52
CA TYR A 133 -6.47 -7.53 5.92
C TYR A 133 -6.44 -7.51 4.39
N LEU A 134 -5.32 -7.82 3.73
CA LEU A 134 -5.22 -7.64 2.27
C LEU A 134 -6.06 -8.64 1.48
N ALA A 135 -5.90 -9.94 1.72
CA ALA A 135 -6.54 -10.97 0.92
C ALA A 135 -8.08 -10.84 0.90
N PRO A 136 -8.77 -10.58 2.03
CA PRO A 136 -10.22 -10.35 2.02
C PRO A 136 -10.62 -9.15 1.17
N GLN A 137 -9.86 -8.05 1.21
CA GLN A 137 -10.16 -6.84 0.45
C GLN A 137 -9.94 -7.04 -1.05
N VAL A 138 -8.82 -7.64 -1.45
CA VAL A 138 -8.55 -7.94 -2.87
C VAL A 138 -9.61 -8.88 -3.44
N LYS A 139 -10.06 -9.88 -2.66
CA LYS A 139 -11.18 -10.75 -3.06
C LYS A 139 -12.48 -9.96 -3.25
N ALA A 140 -12.79 -9.03 -2.35
CA ALA A 140 -14.00 -8.19 -2.45
C ALA A 140 -13.99 -7.26 -3.68
N MET A 141 -12.82 -6.93 -4.24
CA MET A 141 -12.69 -6.09 -5.43
C MET A 141 -13.04 -6.83 -6.74
N ASN A 142 -13.25 -8.15 -6.71
CA ASN A 142 -13.63 -8.97 -7.89
C ASN A 142 -12.69 -8.78 -9.10
N ILE A 143 -11.38 -8.70 -8.83
CA ILE A 143 -10.35 -8.49 -9.85
C ILE A 143 -10.02 -9.83 -10.50
N SER A 144 -9.89 -9.83 -11.83
CA SER A 144 -9.54 -11.05 -12.58
C SER A 144 -8.26 -11.70 -12.03
N GLU A 145 -8.31 -13.02 -11.86
CA GLU A 145 -7.16 -13.82 -11.43
C GLU A 145 -6.02 -13.79 -12.46
N SER A 146 -6.34 -13.61 -13.74
CA SER A 146 -5.38 -13.54 -14.85
C SER A 146 -4.50 -12.28 -14.82
N ARG A 147 -4.85 -11.26 -14.04
CA ARG A 147 -4.11 -9.99 -13.99
C ARG A 147 -3.10 -9.99 -12.85
N PHE A 148 -1.87 -9.59 -13.16
CA PHE A 148 -0.80 -9.43 -12.18
C PHE A 148 -1.11 -8.33 -11.17
N LYS A 149 -0.56 -8.50 -9.97
CA LYS A 149 -0.76 -7.66 -8.79
C LYS A 149 0.61 -7.33 -8.22
N PHE A 150 0.86 -6.06 -7.96
CA PHE A 150 2.10 -5.60 -7.35
C PHE A 150 1.94 -5.58 -5.83
N LEU A 151 2.86 -6.24 -5.12
CA LEU A 151 2.95 -6.19 -3.67
C LEU A 151 4.31 -5.63 -3.27
N SER A 152 4.31 -4.48 -2.60
CA SER A 152 5.49 -3.99 -1.88
C SER A 152 5.61 -4.74 -0.55
N PHE A 153 6.81 -5.23 -0.27
CA PHE A 153 7.13 -6.00 0.92
C PHE A 153 8.33 -5.34 1.61
N GLN A 154 8.16 -4.89 2.86
CA GLN A 154 9.24 -4.27 3.62
C GLN A 154 9.04 -4.49 5.13
N VAL A 155 9.97 -5.17 5.78
CA VAL A 155 10.00 -5.39 7.24
C VAL A 155 11.45 -5.47 7.73
#